data_AF-A0A539CWB4-F1
#
_entry.id   AF-A0A539CWB4-F1
#
_cell.length_a   1.000
_cell.length_b   1.000
_cell.length_c   1.000
_cell.angle_alpha   90.00
_cell.angle_beta   90.00
_cell.angle_gamma   90.00
#
_symmetry.space_group_name_H-M   'P 1'
#
loop_
_entity.id
_entity.type
_entity.pdbx_description
1 polymer ?
#
loop_
_entity_poly.entity_id
_entity_poly.type
_entity_poly.pdbx_seq_one_letter_code
_entity_poly.pdbx_strand_id
1 'polypeptide(L)'
;MIPSVAVLVAASFLSPRQVRRVALFVFLVSITLILVALLYGHEIKGSRRWIFGIQPSEFLKPAFVILVAWAFSEVGKRRDVPANLLAILLLGVTIVPLILQPDFGQTMLVSLVWMALLFMAGLHWLWVAGLGGAGFGGALLAYKLVPHVRARVLKFIDPGAGGGIADTFQVDTALDCFLSGGWFGKGPGEGTVKRILPDAHTDFIFAVTGEEFGVLACVLIASIFAFIVLRGLFMAARNEDPFCRFAAAGLVMLFGIQSAINMAVNINLIPAKGMTLPFISYGGSSLISLALAIGFLIAVLRKRPGAAILTDARVEAFA
;
A
#
# COMPACT_ATOMS: atom_id res chain seq x y z
N MET A 1 6.59 18.90 2.05
CA MET A 1 5.31 19.13 2.77
C MET A 1 4.31 19.95 1.95
N ILE A 2 4.65 21.15 1.49
CA ILE A 2 3.73 22.02 0.71
C ILE A 2 3.10 21.29 -0.51
N PRO A 3 3.86 20.55 -1.35
CA PRO A 3 3.26 19.86 -2.51
C PRO A 3 2.24 18.80 -2.12
N SER A 4 2.48 18.06 -1.04
CA SER A 4 1.57 17.02 -0.55
C SER A 4 0.25 17.63 -0.05
N VAL A 5 0.31 18.75 0.68
CA VAL A 5 -0.90 19.45 1.13
C VAL A 5 -1.71 19.98 -0.05
N ALA A 6 -1.04 20.56 -1.06
CA ALA A 6 -1.72 21.03 -2.27
C ALA A 6 -2.44 19.89 -3.01
N VAL A 7 -1.78 18.73 -3.18
CA VAL A 7 -2.37 17.53 -3.81
C VAL A 7 -3.54 17.00 -3.00
N LEU A 8 -3.41 16.91 -1.67
CA LEU A 8 -4.49 16.48 -0.77
C LEU A 8 -5.73 17.35 -0.94
N VAL A 9 -5.55 18.67 -0.85
CA VAL A 9 -6.63 19.64 -0.95
C VAL A 9 -7.28 19.55 -2.34
N ALA A 10 -6.50 19.61 -3.42
CA ALA A 10 -7.01 19.52 -4.78
C ALA A 10 -7.80 18.23 -5.04
N ALA A 11 -7.25 17.08 -4.62
CA ALA A 11 -7.90 15.78 -4.81
C ALA A 11 -9.20 15.65 -3.98
N SER A 12 -9.26 16.25 -2.78
CA SER A 12 -10.44 16.22 -1.91
C SER A 12 -11.67 16.91 -2.52
N PHE A 13 -11.47 17.90 -3.41
CA PHE A 13 -12.57 18.61 -4.06
C PHE A 13 -13.17 17.87 -5.25
N LEU A 14 -12.55 16.80 -5.75
CA LEU A 14 -12.99 16.08 -6.93
C LEU A 14 -14.37 15.40 -6.75
N SER A 15 -15.08 15.21 -7.85
CA SER A 15 -16.24 14.31 -7.95
C SER A 15 -15.83 12.84 -8.07
N PRO A 16 -16.65 11.85 -7.63
CA PRO A 16 -16.36 10.44 -7.88
C PRO A 16 -16.05 10.14 -9.35
N ARG A 17 -16.73 10.83 -10.27
CA ARG A 17 -16.45 10.75 -11.71
C ARG A 17 -15.07 11.29 -12.07
N GLN A 18 -14.67 12.43 -11.52
CA GLN A 18 -13.34 13.01 -11.73
C GLN A 18 -12.25 12.16 -11.06
N VAL A 19 -12.49 11.62 -9.85
CA VAL A 19 -11.56 10.70 -9.16
C VAL A 19 -11.22 9.53 -10.07
N ARG A 20 -12.20 8.91 -10.74
CA ARG A 20 -11.95 7.84 -11.73
C ARG A 20 -11.08 8.29 -12.89
N ARG A 21 -11.35 9.47 -13.47
CA ARG A 21 -10.57 9.99 -14.61
C ARG A 21 -9.13 10.32 -14.22
N VAL A 22 -8.95 10.98 -13.08
CA VAL A 22 -7.62 11.30 -12.54
C VAL A 22 -6.88 10.02 -12.19
N ALA A 23 -7.53 9.05 -11.54
CA ALA A 23 -6.93 7.75 -11.25
C ALA A 23 -6.52 7.01 -12.52
N LEU A 24 -7.33 7.01 -13.58
CA LEU A 24 -6.95 6.41 -14.87
C LEU A 24 -5.71 7.09 -15.45
N PHE A 25 -5.67 8.42 -15.45
CA PHE A 25 -4.52 9.18 -15.94
C PHE A 25 -3.26 8.87 -15.11
N VAL A 26 -3.35 8.93 -13.78
CA VAL A 26 -2.24 8.62 -12.87
C VAL A 26 -1.78 7.18 -13.04
N PHE A 27 -2.70 6.23 -13.24
CA PHE A 27 -2.37 4.83 -13.49
C PHE A 27 -1.57 4.66 -14.78
N LEU A 28 -2.05 5.21 -15.90
CA LEU A 28 -1.38 5.11 -17.19
C LEU A 28 0.01 5.75 -17.14
N VAL A 29 0.12 6.97 -16.61
CA VAL A 29 1.41 7.66 -16.43
C VAL A 29 2.34 6.83 -15.54
N SER A 30 1.85 6.30 -14.42
CA SER A 30 2.68 5.52 -13.50
C SER A 30 3.17 4.21 -14.14
N ILE A 31 2.31 3.49 -14.85
CA ILE A 31 2.70 2.28 -15.58
C ILE A 31 3.73 2.61 -16.67
N THR A 32 3.51 3.65 -17.46
CA THR A 32 4.48 4.07 -18.48
C THR A 32 5.82 4.41 -17.84
N LEU A 33 5.83 5.16 -16.74
CA LEU A 33 7.06 5.48 -16.02
C LEU A 33 7.74 4.24 -15.44
N ILE A 34 7.00 3.24 -14.96
CA ILE A 34 7.59 1.97 -14.49
C ILE A 34 8.26 1.23 -15.64
N LEU A 35 7.61 1.16 -16.81
CA LEU A 35 8.19 0.53 -18.00
C LEU A 35 9.45 1.28 -18.49
N VAL A 36 9.41 2.61 -18.49
CA VAL A 36 10.57 3.45 -18.81
C VAL A 36 11.69 3.22 -17.81
N ALA A 37 11.38 3.13 -16.51
CA ALA A 37 12.37 2.86 -15.47
C ALA A 37 13.01 1.48 -15.64
N LEU A 38 12.24 0.47 -16.06
CA LEU A 38 12.76 -0.87 -16.30
C LEU A 38 13.83 -0.87 -17.42
N LEU A 39 13.57 -0.13 -18.50
CA LEU A 39 14.46 -0.05 -19.66
C LEU A 39 15.65 0.90 -19.45
N TYR A 40 15.40 2.07 -18.87
CA TYR A 40 16.35 3.20 -18.85
C TYR A 40 16.67 3.74 -17.45
N GLY A 41 16.08 3.17 -16.38
CA GLY A 41 16.28 3.65 -15.02
C GLY A 41 17.68 3.35 -14.48
N HIS A 42 18.18 4.24 -13.62
CA HIS A 42 19.41 4.00 -12.87
C HIS A 42 19.17 2.93 -11.81
N GLU A 43 20.15 2.03 -11.65
CA GLU A 43 20.09 0.98 -10.64
C GLU A 43 20.43 1.55 -9.27
N ILE A 44 19.48 1.50 -8.34
CA ILE A 44 19.65 1.91 -6.95
C ILE A 44 19.30 0.71 -6.07
N LYS A 45 20.23 0.25 -5.22
CA LYS A 45 20.05 -0.92 -4.34
C LYS A 45 19.59 -2.20 -5.09
N GLY A 46 20.12 -2.43 -6.30
CA GLY A 46 19.82 -3.63 -7.10
C GLY A 46 18.50 -3.59 -7.87
N SER A 47 17.86 -2.42 -8.00
CA SER A 47 16.66 -2.26 -8.82
C SER A 47 16.51 -0.88 -9.47
N ARG A 48 15.93 -0.85 -10.67
CA ARG A 48 15.64 0.35 -11.46
C ARG A 48 14.22 0.87 -11.18
N ARG A 49 14.00 1.42 -9.98
CA ARG A 49 12.66 1.87 -9.52
C ARG A 49 12.43 3.38 -9.58
N TRP A 50 13.49 4.15 -9.78
CA TRP A 50 13.48 5.61 -9.58
C TRP A 50 13.69 6.33 -10.90
N ILE A 51 12.86 7.34 -11.17
CA ILE A 51 13.04 8.29 -12.28
C ILE A 51 13.07 9.68 -11.68
N PHE A 52 14.17 10.41 -11.86
CA PHE A 52 14.36 11.77 -11.31
C PHE A 52 14.05 11.89 -9.81
N GLY A 53 14.39 10.87 -9.01
CA GLY A 53 14.12 10.85 -7.57
C GLY A 53 12.64 10.59 -7.20
N ILE A 54 11.79 10.30 -8.18
CA ILE A 54 10.39 9.91 -7.99
C ILE A 54 10.25 8.40 -8.15
N GLN A 55 9.54 7.77 -7.22
CA GLN A 55 9.15 6.36 -7.32
C GLN A 55 7.74 6.24 -7.90
N PRO A 56 7.57 5.83 -9.17
CA PRO A 56 6.25 5.80 -9.80
C PRO A 56 5.31 4.75 -9.20
N SER A 57 5.85 3.66 -8.64
CA SER A 57 5.06 2.62 -7.98
C SER A 57 4.30 3.12 -6.75
N GLU A 58 4.75 4.21 -6.12
CA GLU A 58 4.00 4.85 -5.04
C GLU A 58 2.67 5.40 -5.54
N PHE A 59 2.64 6.08 -6.70
CA PHE A 59 1.44 6.70 -7.28
C PHE A 59 0.50 5.68 -7.94
N LEU A 60 1.06 4.57 -8.43
CA LEU A 60 0.30 3.47 -9.00
C LEU A 60 -0.71 2.88 -8.02
N LYS A 61 -0.34 2.77 -6.73
CA LYS A 61 -1.17 2.16 -5.68
C LYS A 61 -2.56 2.77 -5.53
N PRO A 62 -2.73 4.07 -5.20
CA PRO A 62 -4.06 4.65 -5.04
C PRO A 62 -4.85 4.66 -6.34
N ALA A 63 -4.17 4.84 -7.49
CA ALA A 63 -4.80 4.82 -8.79
C ALA A 63 -5.37 3.43 -9.13
N PHE A 64 -4.59 2.38 -8.92
CA PHE A 64 -5.00 0.98 -9.07
C PHE A 64 -6.23 0.67 -8.22
N VAL A 65 -6.21 1.05 -6.94
CA VAL A 65 -7.34 0.81 -6.02
C VAL A 65 -8.64 1.44 -6.54
N ILE A 66 -8.59 2.67 -7.04
CA ILE A 66 -9.77 3.33 -7.62
C ILE A 66 -10.28 2.61 -8.87
N LEU A 67 -9.38 2.17 -9.77
CA LEU A 67 -9.78 1.48 -10.99
C LEU A 67 -10.37 0.10 -10.72
N VAL A 68 -9.79 -0.64 -9.77
CA VAL A 68 -10.31 -1.95 -9.34
C VAL A 68 -11.65 -1.79 -8.63
N ALA A 69 -11.78 -0.80 -7.74
CA ALA A 69 -13.05 -0.47 -7.11
C ALA A 69 -14.14 -0.12 -8.13
N TRP A 70 -13.77 0.61 -9.20
CA TRP A 70 -14.67 0.87 -10.31
C TRP A 70 -15.06 -0.42 -11.05
N ALA A 71 -14.09 -1.26 -11.42
CA ALA A 71 -14.36 -2.54 -12.07
C ALA A 71 -15.35 -3.40 -11.25
N PHE A 72 -15.10 -3.58 -9.95
CA PHE A 72 -16.01 -4.33 -9.07
C PHE A 72 -17.38 -3.67 -8.88
N SER A 73 -17.47 -2.33 -8.95
CA SER A 73 -18.74 -1.62 -8.84
C SER A 73 -19.67 -1.76 -10.05
N GLU A 74 -19.14 -2.22 -11.19
CA GLU A 74 -19.89 -2.49 -12.43
C GLU A 74 -20.40 -3.94 -12.51
N VAL A 75 -19.94 -4.82 -11.61
CA VAL A 75 -20.43 -6.21 -11.50
C VAL A 75 -21.95 -6.18 -11.27
N GLY A 76 -22.71 -6.77 -12.20
CA GLY A 76 -24.17 -6.86 -12.13
C GLY A 76 -24.93 -5.63 -12.68
N LYS A 77 -24.26 -4.51 -12.98
CA LYS A 77 -24.92 -3.33 -13.58
C LYS A 77 -24.96 -3.40 -15.11
N ARG A 78 -23.93 -3.95 -15.73
CA ARG A 78 -23.82 -4.12 -17.18
C ARG A 78 -23.39 -5.55 -17.46
N ARG A 79 -24.23 -6.34 -18.14
CA ARG A 79 -23.86 -7.71 -18.55
C ARG A 79 -22.72 -7.71 -19.59
N ASP A 80 -22.53 -6.60 -20.28
CA ASP A 80 -21.58 -6.46 -21.39
C ASP A 80 -20.13 -6.21 -20.94
N VAL A 81 -19.92 -5.83 -19.68
CA VAL A 81 -18.59 -5.58 -19.13
C VAL A 81 -18.19 -6.80 -18.29
N PRO A 82 -17.17 -7.58 -18.68
CA PRO A 82 -16.68 -8.68 -17.87
C PRO A 82 -15.85 -8.11 -16.70
N ALA A 83 -16.54 -7.52 -15.73
CA ALA A 83 -15.95 -6.77 -14.61
C ALA A 83 -14.90 -7.56 -13.82
N ASN A 84 -15.11 -8.88 -13.65
CA ASN A 84 -14.14 -9.77 -13.01
C ASN A 84 -12.87 -9.92 -13.85
N LEU A 85 -13.01 -10.10 -15.18
CA LEU A 85 -11.87 -10.17 -16.09
C LEU A 85 -11.09 -8.86 -16.10
N LEU A 86 -11.79 -7.73 -16.09
CA LEU A 86 -11.17 -6.41 -16.02
C LEU A 86 -10.37 -6.23 -14.72
N ALA A 87 -10.92 -6.63 -13.57
CA ALA A 87 -10.22 -6.57 -12.29
C ALA A 87 -8.96 -7.46 -12.27
N ILE A 88 -9.03 -8.66 -12.86
CA ILE A 88 -7.87 -9.57 -13.01
C ILE A 88 -6.82 -8.98 -13.96
N LEU A 89 -7.25 -8.41 -15.08
CA LEU A 89 -6.36 -7.77 -16.05
C LEU A 89 -5.63 -6.57 -15.42
N LEU A 90 -6.35 -5.73 -14.67
CA LEU A 90 -5.75 -4.62 -13.93
C LEU A 90 -4.69 -5.11 -12.95
N LEU A 91 -4.94 -6.22 -12.24
CA LEU A 91 -3.93 -6.82 -11.37
C LEU A 91 -2.72 -7.25 -12.19
N GLY A 92 -2.91 -8.02 -13.26
CA GLY A 92 -1.82 -8.50 -14.12
C GLY A 92 -0.94 -7.37 -14.68
N VAL A 93 -1.57 -6.34 -15.24
CA VAL A 93 -0.88 -5.14 -15.77
C VAL A 93 -0.10 -4.39 -14.68
N THR A 94 -0.56 -4.46 -13.43
CA THR A 94 0.10 -3.81 -12.29
C THR A 94 1.25 -4.65 -11.74
N ILE A 95 1.05 -5.95 -11.52
CA ILE A 95 2.04 -6.80 -10.83
C ILE A 95 3.21 -7.22 -11.74
N VAL A 96 2.98 -7.44 -13.05
CA VAL A 96 4.02 -7.93 -13.95
C VAL A 96 5.20 -6.95 -14.04
N PRO A 97 4.99 -5.65 -14.30
CA PRO A 97 6.10 -4.69 -14.31
C PRO A 97 6.79 -4.55 -12.95
N LEU A 98 6.05 -4.65 -11.84
CA LEU A 98 6.63 -4.57 -10.49
C LEU A 98 7.53 -5.78 -10.18
N ILE A 99 7.13 -6.99 -10.58
CA ILE A 99 7.94 -8.20 -10.43
C ILE A 99 9.21 -8.11 -11.29
N LEU A 100 9.12 -7.53 -12.49
CA LEU A 100 10.27 -7.28 -13.35
C LEU A 100 11.24 -6.22 -12.78
N GLN A 101 10.76 -5.32 -11.90
CA GLN A 101 11.56 -4.36 -11.12
C GLN A 101 12.03 -4.91 -9.75
N PRO A 102 12.18 -6.22 -9.62
CA PRO A 102 12.17 -6.93 -8.32
C PRO A 102 11.44 -6.25 -7.14
N ASP A 103 10.29 -5.59 -7.32
CA ASP A 103 9.58 -4.82 -6.27
C ASP A 103 8.52 -5.68 -5.54
N PHE A 104 9.00 -6.67 -4.79
CA PHE A 104 8.15 -7.61 -4.06
C PHE A 104 7.32 -6.98 -2.93
N GLY A 105 7.65 -5.78 -2.47
CA GLY A 105 6.86 -5.08 -1.45
C GLY A 105 5.58 -4.53 -2.03
N GLN A 106 5.70 -3.75 -3.10
CA GLN A 106 4.54 -3.16 -3.76
C GLN A 106 3.67 -4.24 -4.40
N THR A 107 4.26 -5.28 -5.02
CA THR A 107 3.50 -6.42 -5.55
C THR A 107 2.65 -7.11 -4.48
N MET A 108 3.22 -7.38 -3.30
CA MET A 108 2.48 -8.02 -2.20
C MET A 108 1.35 -7.12 -1.69
N LEU A 109 1.63 -5.84 -1.45
CA LEU A 109 0.66 -4.87 -0.97
C LEU A 109 -0.54 -4.73 -1.92
N VAL A 110 -0.28 -4.50 -3.21
CA VAL A 110 -1.31 -4.37 -4.25
C VAL A 110 -2.15 -5.64 -4.35
N SER A 111 -1.53 -6.82 -4.30
CA SER A 111 -2.23 -8.11 -4.38
C SER A 111 -3.12 -8.34 -3.16
N LEU A 112 -2.64 -8.03 -1.94
CA LEU A 112 -3.43 -8.14 -0.71
C LEU A 112 -4.66 -7.23 -0.74
N VAL A 113 -4.50 -5.97 -1.17
CA VAL A 113 -5.62 -5.02 -1.28
C VAL A 113 -6.63 -5.48 -2.34
N TRP A 114 -6.15 -5.97 -3.48
CA TRP A 114 -7.01 -6.51 -4.53
C TRP A 114 -7.79 -7.74 -4.06
N MET A 115 -7.15 -8.67 -3.34
CA MET A 115 -7.82 -9.84 -2.77
C MET A 115 -8.89 -9.44 -1.76
N ALA A 116 -8.62 -8.44 -0.92
CA ALA A 116 -9.59 -7.94 0.03
C ALA A 116 -10.79 -7.27 -0.66
N LEU A 117 -10.56 -6.53 -1.75
CA LEU A 117 -11.63 -5.97 -2.60
C LEU A 117 -12.45 -7.06 -3.30
N LEU A 118 -11.79 -8.10 -3.82
CA LEU A 118 -12.44 -9.24 -4.44
C LEU A 118 -13.33 -9.99 -3.45
N PHE A 119 -12.85 -10.18 -2.22
CA PHE A 119 -13.63 -10.78 -1.14
C PHE A 119 -14.88 -9.93 -0.82
N MET A 120 -14.74 -8.61 -0.69
CA MET A 120 -15.90 -7.72 -0.49
C MET A 120 -16.86 -7.69 -1.69
N ALA A 121 -16.37 -7.97 -2.91
CA ALA A 121 -17.21 -8.08 -4.10
C ALA A 121 -18.06 -9.36 -4.12
N GLY A 122 -17.89 -10.26 -3.16
CA GLY A 122 -18.69 -11.48 -3.02
C GLY A 122 -18.33 -12.59 -4.00
N LEU A 123 -17.14 -12.53 -4.62
CA LEU A 123 -16.65 -13.65 -5.43
C LEU A 123 -16.40 -14.86 -4.53
N HIS A 124 -16.74 -16.05 -5.04
CA HIS A 124 -16.63 -17.31 -4.31
C HIS A 124 -15.22 -17.49 -3.73
N TRP A 125 -15.12 -17.87 -2.45
CA TRP A 125 -13.84 -17.99 -1.72
C TRP A 125 -12.80 -18.88 -2.42
N LEU A 126 -13.25 -19.81 -3.28
CA LEU A 126 -12.38 -20.62 -4.14
C LEU A 126 -11.50 -19.78 -5.07
N TRP A 127 -11.94 -18.61 -5.53
CA TRP A 127 -11.10 -17.71 -6.32
C TRP A 127 -10.01 -17.07 -5.46
N VAL A 128 -10.36 -16.64 -4.24
CA VAL A 128 -9.38 -16.12 -3.27
C VAL A 128 -8.36 -17.21 -2.91
N ALA A 129 -8.83 -18.43 -2.61
CA ALA A 129 -7.97 -19.57 -2.31
C ALA A 129 -7.13 -20.01 -3.51
N GLY A 130 -7.69 -20.00 -4.72
CA GLY A 130 -7.00 -20.36 -5.95
C GLY A 130 -5.93 -19.34 -6.34
N LEU A 131 -6.21 -18.04 -6.23
CA LEU A 131 -5.23 -16.97 -6.46
C LEU A 131 -4.17 -16.91 -5.35
N GLY A 132 -4.58 -17.12 -4.09
CA GLY A 132 -3.64 -17.27 -2.98
C GLY A 132 -2.72 -18.47 -3.17
N GLY A 133 -3.26 -19.60 -3.61
CA GLY A 133 -2.53 -20.81 -3.97
C GLY A 133 -1.61 -20.60 -5.18
N ALA A 134 -2.06 -19.91 -6.22
CA ALA A 134 -1.24 -19.53 -7.36
C ALA A 134 -0.10 -18.57 -6.96
N GLY A 135 -0.36 -17.62 -6.06
CA GLY A 135 0.65 -16.74 -5.48
C GLY A 135 1.69 -17.51 -4.67
N PHE A 136 1.26 -18.45 -3.84
CA PHE A 136 2.14 -19.33 -3.08
C PHE A 136 2.97 -20.25 -3.99
N GLY A 137 2.33 -20.87 -4.99
CA GLY A 137 3.00 -21.67 -6.02
C GLY A 137 4.02 -20.84 -6.82
N GLY A 138 3.66 -19.61 -7.18
CA GLY A 138 4.55 -18.65 -7.83
C GLY A 138 5.74 -18.28 -6.95
N ALA A 139 5.54 -18.09 -5.64
CA ALA A 139 6.62 -17.84 -4.69
C ALA A 139 7.56 -19.05 -4.55
N LEU A 140 7.02 -20.27 -4.47
CA LEU A 140 7.80 -21.52 -4.46
C LEU A 140 8.59 -21.71 -5.75
N LEU A 141 7.98 -21.39 -6.89
CA LEU A 141 8.65 -21.47 -8.19
C LEU A 141 9.76 -20.41 -8.30
N ALA A 142 9.49 -19.18 -7.86
CA ALA A 142 10.49 -18.12 -7.80
C ALA A 142 11.66 -18.48 -6.86
N TYR A 143 11.39 -19.13 -5.72
CA TYR A 143 12.42 -19.66 -4.84
C TYR A 143 13.33 -20.69 -5.54
N LYS A 144 12.79 -21.52 -6.44
CA LYS A 144 13.58 -22.49 -7.19
C LYS A 144 14.33 -21.88 -8.38
N LEU A 145 13.69 -20.98 -9.12
CA LEU A 145 14.18 -20.49 -10.41
C LEU A 145 14.96 -19.18 -10.34
N VAL A 146 14.75 -18.36 -9.31
CA VAL A 146 15.35 -17.02 -9.20
C VAL A 146 16.38 -17.02 -8.07
N PRO A 147 17.69 -17.05 -8.37
CA PRO A 147 18.74 -17.07 -7.36
C PRO A 147 18.64 -15.92 -6.35
N HIS A 148 18.19 -14.74 -6.79
CA HIS A 148 18.00 -13.58 -5.92
C HIS A 148 16.88 -13.79 -4.88
N VAL A 149 15.76 -14.41 -5.27
CA VAL A 149 14.65 -14.72 -4.36
C VAL A 149 15.08 -15.82 -3.40
N ARG A 150 15.72 -16.87 -3.90
CA ARG A 150 16.30 -17.94 -3.08
C ARG A 150 17.25 -17.40 -2.02
N ALA A 151 18.16 -16.50 -2.42
CA ALA A 151 19.08 -15.85 -1.52
C ALA A 151 18.35 -15.05 -0.44
N ARG A 152 17.32 -14.26 -0.78
CA ARG A 152 16.52 -13.52 0.21
C ARG A 152 15.77 -14.41 1.20
N VAL A 153 15.19 -15.53 0.72
CA VAL A 153 14.45 -16.48 1.57
C VAL A 153 15.40 -17.25 2.49
N LEU A 154 16.49 -17.79 1.96
CA LEU A 154 17.49 -18.49 2.77
C LEU A 154 18.13 -17.57 3.80
N LYS A 155 18.43 -16.31 3.41
CA LYS A 155 18.93 -15.27 4.34
C LYS A 155 17.96 -14.97 5.50
N PHE A 156 16.66 -15.08 5.28
CA PHE A 156 15.66 -14.84 6.32
C PHE A 156 15.50 -16.04 7.27
N ILE A 157 15.54 -17.27 6.73
CA ILE A 157 15.35 -18.50 7.51
C ILE A 157 16.61 -18.88 8.30
N ASP A 158 17.79 -18.71 7.70
CA ASP A 158 19.07 -19.02 8.31
C ASP A 158 20.08 -17.91 8.01
N PRO A 159 20.12 -16.87 8.86
CA PRO A 159 21.07 -15.77 8.73
C PRO A 159 22.55 -16.21 8.85
N GLY A 160 22.82 -17.38 9.45
CA GLY A 160 24.17 -17.85 9.78
C GLY A 160 24.80 -18.82 8.79
N ALA A 161 24.02 -19.50 7.95
CA ALA A 161 24.54 -20.52 7.01
C ALA A 161 25.28 -19.97 5.77
N GLY A 162 25.19 -18.66 5.49
CA GLY A 162 25.90 -18.02 4.38
C GLY A 162 27.12 -17.26 4.88
N GLY A 163 28.32 -17.85 4.77
CA GLY A 163 29.61 -17.29 5.23
C GLY A 163 30.10 -15.99 4.55
N GLY A 164 29.23 -15.07 4.19
CA GLY A 164 29.55 -13.67 3.91
C GLY A 164 28.95 -12.80 5.01
N ILE A 165 29.65 -11.74 5.41
CA ILE A 165 29.17 -10.72 6.36
C ILE A 165 27.74 -10.32 5.92
N ALA A 166 26.75 -10.77 6.68
CA ALA A 166 25.37 -10.87 6.22
C ALA A 166 24.68 -9.49 6.24
N ASP A 167 24.06 -9.13 5.13
CA ASP A 167 23.29 -7.89 4.92
C ASP A 167 21.89 -7.96 5.60
N THR A 168 21.80 -8.58 6.79
CA THR A 168 20.65 -8.52 7.73
C THR A 168 20.80 -7.38 8.72
N PHE A 169 21.93 -6.69 8.68
CA PHE A 169 22.30 -5.56 9.52
C PHE A 169 21.15 -4.59 9.80
N GLN A 170 20.34 -4.22 8.79
CA GLN A 170 19.22 -3.31 8.98
C GLN A 170 18.13 -3.87 9.90
N VAL A 171 17.78 -5.14 9.77
CA VAL A 171 16.71 -5.77 10.57
C VAL A 171 17.22 -6.11 11.96
N ASP A 172 18.46 -6.59 12.07
CA ASP A 172 19.08 -6.92 13.35
C ASP A 172 19.27 -5.64 14.19
N THR A 173 19.78 -4.57 13.57
CA THR A 173 19.91 -3.26 14.23
C THR A 173 18.54 -2.67 14.59
N ALA A 174 17.49 -2.93 13.80
CA ALA A 174 16.13 -2.51 14.15
C ALA A 174 15.60 -3.25 15.39
N LEU A 175 15.89 -4.55 15.55
CA LEU A 175 15.57 -5.29 16.77
C LEU A 175 16.37 -4.77 17.97
N ASP A 176 17.66 -4.47 17.78
CA ASP A 176 18.50 -3.89 18.82
C ASP A 176 17.96 -2.54 19.30
N CYS A 177 17.38 -1.72 18.41
CA CYS A 177 16.67 -0.49 18.80
C CYS A 177 15.51 -0.78 19.77
N PHE A 178 14.70 -1.82 19.53
CA PHE A 178 13.61 -2.19 20.43
C PHE A 178 14.12 -2.72 21.77
N LEU A 179 15.16 -3.56 21.76
CA LEU A 179 15.78 -4.09 22.98
C LEU A 179 16.40 -2.97 23.83
N SER A 180 17.05 -2.02 23.16
CA SER A 180 17.66 -0.82 23.73
C SER A 180 16.63 0.11 24.38
N GLY A 181 15.46 0.30 23.76
CA GLY A 181 14.41 1.19 24.25
C GLY A 181 13.60 0.64 25.43
N GLY A 182 13.45 -0.69 25.55
CA GLY A 182 12.62 -1.29 26.58
C GLY A 182 11.16 -0.80 26.54
N TRP A 183 10.47 -0.81 27.69
CA TRP A 183 9.04 -0.46 27.75
C TRP A 183 8.75 1.04 27.60
N PHE A 184 9.64 1.90 28.11
CA PHE A 184 9.43 3.35 28.24
C PHE A 184 10.34 4.20 27.35
N GLY A 185 11.29 3.59 26.64
CA GLY A 185 12.24 4.30 25.78
C GLY A 185 13.41 4.91 26.54
N LYS A 186 14.40 5.37 25.77
CA LYS A 186 15.58 6.08 26.29
C LYS A 186 15.39 7.59 26.43
N GLY A 187 14.35 8.15 25.83
CA GLY A 187 14.10 9.57 25.73
C GLY A 187 14.35 10.12 24.31
N PRO A 188 13.68 11.23 23.93
CA PRO A 188 13.81 11.80 22.59
C PRO A 188 15.24 12.24 22.30
N GLY A 189 15.82 11.82 21.18
CA GLY A 189 17.19 12.22 20.82
C GLY A 189 18.29 11.33 21.41
N GLU A 190 18.02 10.64 22.53
CA GLU A 190 18.96 9.81 23.29
C GLU A 190 19.18 8.40 22.70
N GLY A 191 18.45 8.05 21.63
CA GLY A 191 18.69 6.81 20.89
C GLY A 191 20.11 6.75 20.32
N THR A 192 20.84 5.69 20.65
CA THR A 192 22.22 5.48 20.20
C THR A 192 22.29 4.51 19.03
N VAL A 193 21.42 3.50 19.02
CA VAL A 193 21.37 2.45 17.99
C VAL A 193 20.84 3.01 16.67
N LYS A 194 19.88 3.94 16.72
CA LYS A 194 19.35 4.65 15.53
C LYS A 194 20.42 5.29 14.63
N ARG A 195 21.59 5.67 15.17
CA ARG A 195 22.67 6.33 14.41
C ARG A 195 23.39 5.39 13.46
N ILE A 196 23.30 4.09 13.74
CA ILE A 196 23.99 3.03 13.02
C ILE A 196 23.01 2.37 12.02
N LEU A 197 21.70 2.55 12.22
CA LEU A 197 20.63 2.00 11.40
C LEU A 197 20.50 2.75 10.04
N PRO A 198 20.80 2.10 8.91
CA PRO A 198 20.58 2.69 7.60
C PRO A 198 19.07 2.84 7.33
N ASP A 199 18.67 3.90 6.60
CA ASP A 199 17.26 4.17 6.28
C ASP A 199 16.35 4.34 7.53
N ALA A 200 16.94 4.68 8.69
CA ALA A 200 16.25 4.92 9.96
C ALA A 200 15.12 5.96 9.88
N HIS A 201 15.25 6.96 9.00
CA HIS A 201 14.24 8.00 8.81
C HIS A 201 13.13 7.61 7.82
N THR A 202 13.32 6.54 7.05
CA THR A 202 12.37 6.09 6.04
C THR A 202 11.73 4.77 6.48
N ASP A 203 12.34 3.64 6.18
CA ASP A 203 11.71 2.33 6.29
C ASP A 203 11.73 1.79 7.73
N PHE A 204 12.66 2.28 8.55
CA PHE A 204 12.87 1.82 9.93
C PHE A 204 12.52 2.85 11.03
N ILE A 205 11.71 3.86 10.70
CA ILE A 205 11.30 4.90 11.68
C ILE A 205 10.53 4.32 12.87
N PHE A 206 9.86 3.18 12.67
CA PHE A 206 9.13 2.49 13.75
C PHE A 206 10.08 1.91 14.79
N ALA A 207 11.22 1.34 14.37
CA ALA A 207 12.27 0.88 15.28
C ALA A 207 12.93 2.04 16.06
N VAL A 208 13.17 3.17 15.40
CA VAL A 208 13.68 4.39 16.07
C VAL A 208 12.70 4.89 17.13
N THR A 209 11.40 4.85 16.82
CA THR A 209 10.35 5.21 17.77
C THR A 209 10.35 4.27 18.98
N GLY A 210 10.58 2.98 18.76
CA GLY A 210 10.74 1.98 19.82
C GLY A 210 11.94 2.24 20.73
N GLU A 211 13.07 2.68 20.18
CA GLU A 211 14.25 3.03 20.97
C GLU A 211 14.02 4.28 21.84
N GLU A 212 13.45 5.33 21.26
CA GLU A 212 13.32 6.62 21.94
C GLU A 212 12.13 6.69 22.91
N PHE A 213 10.98 6.13 22.52
CA PHE A 213 9.71 6.25 23.25
C PHE A 213 9.20 4.93 23.84
N GLY A 214 9.89 3.82 23.55
CA GLY A 214 9.59 2.51 24.10
C GLY A 214 8.45 1.76 23.39
N VAL A 215 8.28 0.50 23.79
CA VAL A 215 7.25 -0.38 23.23
C VAL A 215 5.83 0.17 23.44
N LEU A 216 5.55 0.86 24.55
CA LEU A 216 4.23 1.44 24.80
C LEU A 216 3.82 2.46 23.74
N ALA A 217 4.76 3.30 23.30
CA ALA A 217 4.51 4.25 22.22
C ALA A 217 4.24 3.55 20.89
N CYS A 218 4.98 2.47 20.59
CA CYS A 218 4.76 1.65 19.40
C CYS A 218 3.36 1.00 19.40
N VAL A 219 2.92 0.47 20.54
CA VAL A 219 1.55 -0.09 20.70
C VAL A 219 0.50 0.98 20.53
N LEU A 220 0.71 2.18 21.08
CA LEU A 220 -0.20 3.32 20.90
C LEU A 220 -0.31 3.71 19.42
N ILE A 221 0.81 3.83 18.71
CA ILE A 221 0.83 4.12 17.27
C ILE A 221 0.08 3.03 16.50
N ALA A 222 0.39 1.76 16.72
CA ALA A 222 -0.32 0.65 16.08
C ALA A 222 -1.83 0.70 16.34
N SER A 223 -2.23 1.04 17.57
CA SER A 223 -3.64 1.21 17.95
C SER A 223 -4.32 2.37 17.23
N ILE A 224 -3.63 3.51 17.05
CA ILE A 224 -4.14 4.65 16.28
C ILE A 224 -4.35 4.26 14.81
N PHE A 225 -3.39 3.57 14.20
CA PHE A 225 -3.54 3.08 12.83
C PHE A 225 -4.71 2.10 12.71
N ALA A 226 -4.83 1.15 13.64
CA ALA A 226 -5.96 0.21 13.68
C ALA A 226 -7.30 0.95 13.81
N PHE A 227 -7.38 1.95 14.69
CA PHE A 227 -8.57 2.78 14.86
C PHE A 227 -8.94 3.52 13.56
N ILE A 228 -7.97 4.17 12.89
CA ILE A 228 -8.19 4.86 11.61
C ILE A 228 -8.73 3.89 10.55
N VAL A 229 -8.15 2.69 10.46
CA VAL A 229 -8.56 1.66 9.49
C VAL A 229 -9.97 1.16 9.77
N LEU A 230 -10.26 0.76 11.01
CA LEU A 230 -11.58 0.25 11.40
C LEU A 230 -12.67 1.30 11.20
N ARG A 231 -12.42 2.54 11.62
CA ARG A 231 -13.33 3.67 11.39
C ARG A 231 -13.52 3.90 9.89
N GLY A 232 -12.44 3.91 9.10
CA GLY A 232 -12.50 4.09 7.66
C GLY A 232 -13.34 3.02 6.95
N LEU A 233 -13.17 1.75 7.33
CA LEU A 233 -13.96 0.63 6.81
C LEU A 233 -15.43 0.73 7.20
N PHE A 234 -15.72 1.12 8.45
CA PHE A 234 -17.09 1.34 8.91
C PHE A 234 -17.79 2.46 8.13
N MET A 235 -17.08 3.54 7.82
CA MET A 235 -17.61 4.61 6.96
C MET A 235 -17.86 4.14 5.53
N ALA A 236 -16.93 3.36 4.98
CA ALA A 236 -17.06 2.81 3.63
C ALA A 236 -18.29 1.89 3.51
N ALA A 237 -18.51 1.02 4.51
CA ALA A 237 -19.64 0.10 4.55
C ALA A 237 -21.02 0.78 4.52
N ARG A 238 -21.11 2.02 5.05
CA ARG A 238 -22.35 2.81 5.08
C ARG A 238 -22.63 3.59 3.79
N ASN A 239 -21.75 3.50 2.79
CA ASN A 239 -21.93 4.22 1.54
C ASN A 239 -22.85 3.43 0.59
N GLU A 240 -23.87 4.10 0.07
CA GLU A 240 -24.88 3.49 -0.82
C GLU A 240 -24.34 3.30 -2.25
N ASP A 241 -23.46 4.17 -2.73
CA ASP A 241 -22.85 4.02 -4.05
C ASP A 241 -21.79 2.90 -4.00
N PRO A 242 -21.97 1.79 -4.75
CA PRO A 242 -21.04 0.67 -4.76
C PRO A 242 -19.60 1.10 -5.12
N PHE A 243 -19.45 2.07 -6.02
CA PHE A 243 -18.12 2.58 -6.37
C PHE A 243 -17.46 3.27 -5.18
N CYS A 244 -18.16 4.21 -4.55
CA CYS A 244 -17.64 4.93 -3.39
C CYS A 244 -17.35 3.98 -2.22
N ARG A 245 -18.18 2.94 -2.02
CA ARG A 245 -17.95 1.89 -1.01
C ARG A 245 -16.65 1.11 -1.26
N PHE A 246 -16.47 0.54 -2.46
CA PHE A 246 -15.25 -0.21 -2.79
C PHE A 246 -14.01 0.70 -2.81
N ALA A 247 -14.13 1.92 -3.33
CA ALA A 247 -13.02 2.87 -3.39
C ALA A 247 -12.56 3.28 -2.00
N ALA A 248 -13.49 3.63 -1.11
CA ALA A 248 -13.17 3.99 0.27
C ALA A 248 -12.56 2.82 1.03
N ALA A 249 -13.16 1.63 0.93
CA ALA A 249 -12.64 0.44 1.60
C ALA A 249 -11.24 0.08 1.08
N GLY A 250 -11.03 0.08 -0.24
CA GLY A 250 -9.75 -0.21 -0.86
C GLY A 250 -8.64 0.75 -0.46
N LEU A 251 -8.92 2.06 -0.41
CA LEU A 251 -7.92 3.07 -0.02
C LEU A 251 -7.57 2.96 1.47
N VAL A 252 -8.56 2.68 2.32
CA VAL A 252 -8.33 2.44 3.75
C VAL A 252 -7.53 1.16 3.99
N MET A 253 -7.83 0.07 3.26
CA MET A 253 -7.05 -1.17 3.34
C MET A 253 -5.64 -0.97 2.80
N LEU A 254 -5.44 -0.21 1.73
CA LEU A 254 -4.12 0.13 1.22
C LEU A 254 -3.27 0.81 2.30
N PHE A 255 -3.84 1.81 2.98
CA PHE A 255 -3.20 2.50 4.10
C PHE A 255 -2.88 1.54 5.27
N GLY A 256 -3.85 0.73 5.68
CA GLY A 256 -3.71 -0.18 6.81
C GLY A 256 -2.69 -1.30 6.56
N ILE A 257 -2.79 -1.97 5.42
CA ILE A 257 -1.91 -3.09 5.04
C ILE A 257 -0.48 -2.58 4.84
N GLN A 258 -0.27 -1.41 4.20
CA GLN A 258 1.06 -0.82 4.07
C GLN A 258 1.70 -0.57 5.45
N SER A 259 0.92 -0.02 6.38
CA SER A 259 1.39 0.26 7.75
C SER A 259 1.72 -1.02 8.50
N ALA A 260 0.85 -2.03 8.41
CA ALA A 260 1.06 -3.33 9.05
C ALA A 260 2.30 -4.06 8.52
N ILE A 261 2.54 -4.03 7.20
CA ILE A 261 3.75 -4.63 6.62
C ILE A 261 5.00 -3.90 7.09
N ASN A 262 5.01 -2.57 7.10
CA ASN A 262 6.18 -1.81 7.58
C ASN A 262 6.49 -2.13 9.05
N MET A 263 5.47 -2.11 9.93
CA MET A 263 5.65 -2.46 11.34
C MET A 263 6.18 -3.90 11.49
N ALA A 264 5.60 -4.86 10.76
CA ALA A 264 6.04 -6.27 10.79
C ALA A 264 7.49 -6.46 10.33
N VAL A 265 7.96 -5.69 9.35
CA VAL A 265 9.37 -5.69 8.92
C VAL A 265 10.29 -5.19 10.04
N ASN A 266 9.89 -4.13 10.74
CA ASN A 266 10.71 -3.52 11.80
C ASN A 266 10.93 -4.46 12.99
N ILE A 267 9.98 -5.36 13.27
CA ILE A 267 10.09 -6.38 14.33
C ILE A 267 10.47 -7.77 13.80
N ASN A 268 11.02 -7.86 12.59
CA ASN A 268 11.51 -9.10 11.97
C ASN A 268 10.47 -10.23 11.83
N LEU A 269 9.19 -9.89 11.65
CA LEU A 269 8.14 -10.89 11.34
C LEU A 269 8.06 -11.21 9.83
N ILE A 270 8.51 -10.28 8.99
CA ILE A 270 8.48 -10.39 7.52
C ILE A 270 9.84 -9.88 7.00
N PRO A 271 10.39 -10.48 5.92
CA PRO A 271 11.64 -10.01 5.32
C PRO A 271 11.63 -8.52 4.99
N ALA A 272 12.76 -7.84 5.19
CA ALA A 272 12.90 -6.42 4.92
C ALA A 272 12.49 -6.02 3.51
N LYS A 273 11.62 -5.00 3.44
CA LYS A 273 11.12 -4.42 2.20
C LYS A 273 11.14 -2.90 2.34
N GLY A 274 11.60 -2.21 1.29
CA GLY A 274 11.66 -0.75 1.27
C GLY A 274 10.28 -0.13 1.05
N MET A 275 9.47 -0.11 2.11
CA MET A 275 8.16 0.53 2.14
C MET A 275 8.09 1.47 3.32
N THR A 276 7.61 2.68 3.06
CA THR A 276 7.43 3.73 4.05
C THR A 276 6.22 3.47 4.96
N LEU A 277 6.36 3.84 6.24
CA LEU A 277 5.26 3.97 7.18
C LEU A 277 4.45 5.22 6.82
N PRO A 278 3.15 5.11 6.48
CA PRO A 278 2.35 6.26 6.11
C PRO A 278 2.38 7.37 7.19
N PHE A 279 2.48 8.63 6.78
CA PHE A 279 2.58 9.85 7.63
C PHE A 279 3.78 10.00 8.55
N ILE A 280 4.47 8.92 8.90
CA ILE A 280 5.59 8.98 9.87
C ILE A 280 6.94 8.96 9.13
N SER A 281 7.09 8.13 8.10
CA SER A 281 8.35 8.02 7.36
C SER A 281 8.63 9.21 6.45
N TYR A 282 9.92 9.58 6.35
CA TYR A 282 10.39 10.52 5.35
C TYR A 282 10.46 9.89 3.96
N GLY A 283 9.40 10.03 3.16
CA GLY A 283 9.41 9.59 1.77
C GLY A 283 8.81 10.65 0.85
N GLY A 284 9.62 11.35 0.07
CA GLY A 284 9.15 12.46 -0.79
C GLY A 284 8.00 12.06 -1.71
N SER A 285 8.18 11.02 -2.53
CA SER A 285 7.13 10.50 -3.41
C SER A 285 5.99 9.85 -2.64
N SER A 286 6.31 9.10 -1.59
CA SER A 286 5.29 8.37 -0.80
C SER A 286 4.33 9.32 -0.09
N LEU A 287 4.82 10.44 0.46
CA LEU A 287 3.98 11.45 1.10
C LEU A 287 3.01 12.13 0.11
N ILE A 288 3.45 12.39 -1.13
CA ILE A 288 2.58 12.96 -2.17
C ILE A 288 1.54 11.91 -2.62
N SER A 289 1.95 10.66 -2.82
CA SER A 289 1.02 9.58 -3.16
C SER A 289 0.00 9.32 -2.05
N LEU A 290 0.42 9.35 -0.79
CA LEU A 290 -0.46 9.19 0.36
C LEU A 290 -1.44 10.35 0.48
N ALA A 291 -0.98 11.59 0.20
CA ALA A 291 -1.86 12.75 0.09
C ALA A 291 -2.91 12.58 -1.03
N LEU A 292 -2.52 12.04 -2.18
CA LEU A 292 -3.46 11.70 -3.25
C LEU A 292 -4.47 10.63 -2.81
N ALA A 293 -4.01 9.58 -2.12
CA ALA A 293 -4.84 8.50 -1.61
C ALA A 293 -5.89 9.02 -0.61
N ILE A 294 -5.49 9.84 0.36
CA ILE A 294 -6.41 10.45 1.31
C ILE A 294 -7.33 11.45 0.62
N GLY A 295 -6.81 12.25 -0.33
CA GLY A 295 -7.63 13.19 -1.10
C GLY A 295 -8.76 12.47 -1.84
N PHE A 296 -8.46 11.34 -2.49
CA PHE A 296 -9.47 10.48 -3.09
C PHE A 296 -10.44 9.90 -2.06
N LEU A 297 -9.94 9.42 -0.92
CA LEU A 297 -10.78 8.88 0.16
C LEU A 297 -11.80 9.92 0.66
N ILE A 298 -11.36 11.16 0.88
CA ILE A 298 -12.24 12.27 1.27
C ILE A 298 -13.25 12.57 0.15
N ALA A 299 -12.79 12.62 -1.10
CA ALA A 299 -13.64 12.94 -2.25
C ALA A 299 -14.80 11.95 -2.45
N VAL A 300 -14.57 10.65 -2.16
CA VAL A 300 -15.59 9.59 -2.27
C VAL A 300 -16.46 9.44 -1.01
N LEU A 301 -15.95 9.79 0.18
CA LEU A 301 -16.72 9.75 1.43
C LEU A 301 -17.55 11.02 1.67
N ARG A 302 -17.25 12.13 0.98
CA ARG A 302 -17.97 13.39 1.13
C ARG A 302 -19.42 13.25 0.68
N LYS A 303 -20.35 13.40 1.64
CA LYS A 303 -21.80 13.53 1.36
C LYS A 303 -22.05 14.77 0.52
N ARG A 304 -22.78 14.62 -0.59
CA ARG A 304 -23.16 15.72 -1.48
C ARG A 304 -24.64 16.02 -1.30
N PRO A 305 -25.02 17.26 -0.92
CA PRO A 305 -26.42 17.63 -0.72
C PRO A 305 -27.29 17.35 -1.96
N GLY A 306 -26.73 17.53 -3.17
CA GLY A 306 -27.49 17.36 -4.42
C GLY A 306 -27.89 15.92 -4.78
N ALA A 307 -27.33 14.89 -4.13
CA ALA A 307 -27.77 13.51 -4.36
C ALA A 307 -29.07 13.20 -3.62
N ALA A 308 -29.30 13.80 -2.44
CA ALA A 308 -30.54 13.63 -1.67
C ALA A 308 -31.73 14.32 -2.37
N ILE A 309 -31.52 15.53 -2.90
CA ILE A 309 -32.54 16.32 -3.57
C ILE A 309 -33.11 15.61 -4.83
N LEU A 310 -32.27 14.89 -5.58
CA LEU A 310 -32.73 14.14 -6.77
C LEU A 310 -33.43 12.82 -6.42
N THR A 311 -33.12 12.23 -5.27
CA THR A 311 -33.81 11.05 -4.77
C THR A 311 -35.20 11.44 -4.28
N ASP A 312 -35.31 12.53 -3.51
CA ASP A 312 -36.59 13.05 -3.02
C ASP A 312 -37.49 13.50 -4.19
N ALA A 313 -36.94 14.25 -5.15
CA ALA A 313 -37.69 14.67 -6.34
C ALA A 313 -38.15 13.50 -7.23
N ARG A 314 -37.42 12.38 -7.25
CA ARG A 314 -37.88 11.16 -7.93
C ARG A 314 -38.98 10.47 -7.15
N VAL A 315 -38.87 10.38 -5.83
CA VAL A 315 -39.91 9.78 -4.98
C VAL A 315 -41.20 10.58 -5.08
N GLU A 316 -41.14 11.91 -5.08
CA GLU A 316 -42.31 12.78 -5.30
C GLU A 316 -42.88 12.68 -6.72
N ALA A 317 -42.07 12.46 -7.75
CA ALA A 317 -42.56 12.28 -9.12
C ALA A 317 -43.25 10.92 -9.37
N PHE A 318 -43.14 9.98 -8.44
CA PHE A 318 -43.78 8.65 -8.51
C PHE A 318 -44.85 8.43 -7.42
N ALA A 319 -45.16 9.46 -6.62
CA ALA A 319 -46.24 9.50 -5.62
C ALA A 319 -47.44 10.27 -6.17
#